data_AF-A0A679KHB7-F1
#
_entry.id   AF-A0A679KHB7-F1
#
_cell.length_a   1.000
_cell.length_b   1.000
_cell.length_c   1.000
_cell.angle_alpha   90.00
_cell.angle_beta   90.00
_cell.angle_gamma   90.00
#
_symmetry.space_group_name_H-M   'P 1'
#
loop_
_entity.id
_entity.type
_entity.pdbx_description
1 polymer ?
#
loop_
_entity_poly.entity_id
_entity_poly.type
_entity_poly.pdbx_seq_one_letter_code
_entity_poly.pdbx_strand_id
1 'polypeptide(L)' 'MVALYTVWYNFVKMHKKHRMSPAMAAGVSDRLWSIEDVAALIEAAAPIGGKRGPYKKKGL' A
#
# COMPACT_ATOMS: atom_id res chain seq x y z
N MET A 1 -2.92 -9.26 -7.04
CA MET A 1 -2.77 -9.47 -5.58
C MET A 1 -1.31 -9.60 -5.14
N VAL A 2 -0.41 -8.76 -5.68
CA VAL A 2 1.04 -8.88 -5.43
C VAL A 2 1.57 -7.66 -4.67
N ALA A 3 1.32 -6.44 -5.16
CA ALA A 3 1.89 -5.22 -4.57
C ALA A 3 1.52 -4.99 -3.09
N LEU A 4 0.24 -5.12 -2.72
CA LEU A 4 -0.17 -4.92 -1.32
C LEU A 4 0.43 -5.97 -0.38
N TYR A 5 0.51 -7.22 -0.84
CA TYR A 5 1.09 -8.31 -0.07
C TYR A 5 2.61 -8.13 0.12
N THR A 6 3.34 -7.72 -0.93
CA THR A 6 4.78 -7.49 -0.84
C THR A 6 5.10 -6.35 0.12
N VAL A 7 4.32 -5.27 0.13
CA VAL A 7 4.50 -4.18 1.10
C VAL A 7 4.25 -4.68 2.52
N TRP A 8 3.11 -5.34 2.77
CA TRP A 8 2.79 -5.85 4.09
C TRP A 8 3.84 -6.85 4.63
N TYR A 9 4.28 -7.79 3.80
CA TYR A 9 5.23 -8.82 4.22
C TYR A 9 6.63 -8.23 4.53
N ASN A 10 7.10 -7.26 3.74
CA ASN A 10 8.44 -6.70 3.90
C ASN A 10 8.52 -5.63 5.00
N PHE A 11 7.47 -4.83 5.19
CA PHE A 11 7.52 -3.65 6.06
C PHE A 11 6.76 -3.82 7.38
N VAL A 12 5.63 -4.54 7.38
CA VAL A 12 4.75 -4.66 8.56
C VAL A 12 4.97 -5.97 9.30
N LYS A 13 5.12 -7.08 8.58
CA LYS A 13 5.22 -8.40 9.19
C LYS A 13 6.59 -8.62 9.84
N MET A 14 6.60 -8.96 11.12
CA MET A 14 7.80 -9.44 11.79
C MET A 14 8.19 -10.84 11.28
N HIS A 15 9.41 -10.99 10.78
CA HIS A 15 9.86 -12.28 10.28
C HIS A 15 10.33 -13.17 11.44
N LYS A 16 9.72 -14.35 11.56
CA LYS A 16 10.04 -15.36 12.60
C LYS A 16 11.54 -15.63 12.80
N LYS A 17 12.35 -15.68 11.73
CA LYS A 17 13.79 -16.02 11.82
C LYS A 17 14.65 -14.83 12.26
N HIS A 18 14.36 -13.63 11.76
CA HIS A 18 15.24 -12.47 11.97
C HIS A 18 14.76 -11.58 13.14
N ARG A 19 13.57 -11.86 13.71
CA ARG A 19 12.92 -11.06 14.78
C ARG A 19 12.74 -9.58 14.42
N MET A 20 12.84 -9.27 13.12
CA MET A 20 12.72 -7.96 12.51
C MET A 20 12.05 -8.14 11.13
N SER A 21 11.54 -7.09 10.53
CA SER A 21 10.95 -7.18 9.18
C SER A 21 12.04 -7.38 8.12
N PRO A 22 11.72 -8.01 6.98
CA PRO A 22 12.67 -8.18 5.89
C PRO A 22 13.27 -6.86 5.39
N ALA A 23 12.49 -5.77 5.32
CA ALA A 23 12.99 -4.46 4.93
C ALA A 23 14.02 -3.91 5.92
N MET A 24 13.85 -4.16 7.22
CA MET A 24 14.84 -3.79 8.23
C MET A 24 16.10 -4.64 8.12
N ALA A 25 15.97 -5.95 7.90
CA ALA A 25 17.13 -6.83 7.72
C ALA A 25 17.96 -6.47 6.48
N ALA A 26 17.31 -5.92 5.44
CA ALA A 26 17.95 -5.44 4.23
C ALA A 26 18.47 -3.98 4.33
N GLY A 27 18.26 -3.29 5.45
CA GLY A 27 18.66 -1.89 5.62
C GLY A 27 17.87 -0.88 4.77
N VAL A 28 16.66 -1.25 4.32
CA VAL A 28 15.77 -0.37 3.53
C VAL A 28 14.93 0.54 4.42
N SER A 29 14.67 0.11 5.66
CA SER A 29 13.93 0.88 6.67
C SER A 29 14.56 0.64 8.03
N ASP A 30 14.65 1.68 8.85
CA ASP A 30 15.19 1.58 10.22
C ASP A 30 14.09 1.32 11.27
N ARG A 31 12.82 1.39 10.85
CA ARG A 31 11.65 1.15 11.71
C ARG A 31 10.76 0.04 11.17
N LEU A 32 10.01 -0.59 12.08
CA LEU A 32 8.88 -1.44 11.73
C LEU A 32 7.69 -0.56 11.38
N TRP A 33 6.99 -0.87 10.29
CA TRP A 33 5.84 -0.10 9.84
C TRP A 33 4.55 -0.68 10.41
N SER A 34 3.56 0.17 10.60
CA SER A 34 2.20 -0.26 10.96
C SER A 34 1.32 -0.40 9.71
N ILE A 35 0.13 -1.01 9.85
CA ILE A 35 -0.84 -1.08 8.76
C ILE A 35 -1.40 0.30 8.43
N GLU A 36 -1.48 1.18 9.42
CA GLU A 36 -1.92 2.57 9.27
C GLU A 36 -0.95 3.37 8.38
N ASP A 37 0.37 3.17 8.51
CA ASP A 37 1.37 3.78 7.62
C ASP A 37 1.10 3.40 6.15
N VAL A 38 0.78 2.12 5.91
CA VAL A 38 0.48 1.60 4.56
C VAL A 38 -0.82 2.18 4.03
N ALA A 39 -1.86 2.27 4.87
CA ALA A 39 -3.14 2.88 4.49
C ALA A 39 -2.98 4.37 4.15
N ALA A 40 -2.23 5.12 4.95
CA ALA A 40 -1.97 6.54 4.70
C ALA A 40 -1.27 6.77 3.35
N LEU A 41 -0.34 5.89 2.97
CA LEU A 41 0.30 5.94 1.64
C LEU A 41 -0.66 5.63 0.50
N ILE A 42 -1.57 4.67 0.69
CA ILE A 42 -2.58 4.34 -0.32
C ILE A 42 -3.52 5.53 -0.53
N GLU A 43 -3.99 6.15 0.55
CA GLU A 43 -4.83 7.35 0.48
C GLU A 43 -4.09 8.53 -0.17
N ALA A 44 -2.83 8.75 0.18
CA ALA A 44 -2.01 9.80 -0.44
C ALA A 44 -1.75 9.54 -1.94
N ALA A 45 -1.67 8.28 -2.35
CA ALA A 45 -1.47 7.87 -3.74
C ALA A 45 -2.78 7.76 -4.54
N ALA A 46 -3.94 7.75 -3.87
CA ALA A 46 -5.22 7.64 -4.53
C ALA A 46 -5.46 8.89 -5.40
N PRO A 47 -5.71 8.73 -6.72
CA PRO A 47 -6.07 9.87 -7.54
C PRO A 47 -7.40 10.44 -7.02
N ILE A 48 -7.45 11.76 -6.79
CA ILE A 48 -8.71 12.44 -6.46
C ILE A 48 -9.69 12.14 -7.58
N GLY A 49 -10.70 11.33 -7.29
CA GLY A 49 -11.69 10.90 -8.28
C GLY A 49 -12.34 12.12 -8.91
N GLY A 50 -12.14 12.29 -10.22
CA GLY A 50 -12.82 13.34 -10.97
C GLY A 50 -14.34 13.16 -10.91
N LYS A 51 -15.09 14.26 -11.00
CA LYS A 51 -16.56 14.19 -11.08
C LYS A 51 -16.95 13.30 -12.26
N ARG A 52 -17.77 12.28 -12.01
CA ARG A 52 -18.28 11.38 -13.06
C ARG A 52 -18.95 12.22 -14.16
N GLY A 53 -18.53 12.02 -15.40
CA GLY A 53 -19.10 12.70 -16.56
C GLY A 53 -20.58 12.34 -16.82
N PRO A 54 -21.31 13.15 -17.60
CA PRO A 54 -22.70 12.88 -17.96
C PRO A 54 -22.83 11.57 -18.77
N TYR A 55 -23.96 10.86 -18.58
CA TYR A 55 -24.25 9.61 -19.30
C TYR A 55 -24.50 9.87 -20.79
N LYS A 56 -24.00 9.00 -21.67
CA LYS A 56 -24.24 9.09 -23.12
C LYS A 56 -25.71 8.85 -23.43
N LYS A 57 -26.36 9.83 -24.07
CA LYS A 57 -27.70 9.63 -24.63
C LYS A 57 -27.61 8.72 -25.85
N LYS A 58 -28.38 7.64 -25.83
CA LYS A 58 -28.55 6.73 -26.98
C LYS A 58 -29.45 7.45 -27.98
N GLY A 59 -28.95 7.71 -29.19
CA GLY A 59 -29.75 8.28 -30.27
C GLY A 59 -30.82 7.29 -30.74
N LEU A 60 -32.02 7.82 -31.02
CA LEU A 60 -33.09 7.14 -31.77
C LEU A 60 -32.67 6.94 -33.23
#